data_AF-A0A565BRE5-F1
#
_entry.id   AF-A0A565BRE5-F1
#
_cell.length_a   1.000
_cell.length_b   1.000
_cell.length_c   1.000
_cell.angle_alpha   90.00
_cell.angle_beta   90.00
_cell.angle_gamma   90.00
#
_symmetry.space_group_name_H-M   'P 1'
#
loop_
_entity.id
_entity.type
_entity.pdbx_description
1 polymer ?
#
loop_
_entity_poly.entity_id
_entity_poly.type
_entity_poly.pdbx_seq_one_letter_code
_entity_poly.pdbx_strand_id
1 'polypeptide(L)'
;MRREQYRNSHKITAVAKALRGAAEGKALAQADAAEWKGRYELEKSRNLKLQHKECQNRQMEYLPRNSSMTISSPTQAHQVFLNYRGEQLRHNFISHLIDAFERHDINFVVDKYEQRGNDLKNLFVRIEESRIALAIFSTRYAESRWCMDELVKMKKLVDQEKLRVIPIFYKVKAQDVRGQEGEFGKNFWKLARKPSSSGDDIKNWKEALECISDKMGLSLRDKR
;
A
#
# COMPACT_ATOMS: atom_id res chain seq x y z
N MET A 1 -7.95 6.44 22.04
CA MET A 1 -7.51 7.22 20.87
C MET A 1 -6.00 7.52 20.83
N ARG A 2 -5.39 8.27 21.76
CA ARG A 2 -3.93 8.62 21.69
C ARG A 2 -2.95 7.42 21.65
N ARG A 3 -3.22 6.34 22.39
CA ARG A 3 -2.36 5.13 22.43
C ARG A 3 -2.35 4.34 21.12
N GLU A 4 -3.40 4.44 20.31
CA GLU A 4 -3.50 3.74 19.02
C GLU A 4 -2.84 4.55 17.90
N GLN A 5 -3.02 5.87 17.91
CA GLN A 5 -2.24 6.79 17.04
C GLN A 5 -0.72 6.68 17.29
N TYR A 6 -0.28 6.59 18.55
CA TYR A 6 1.14 6.44 18.89
C TYR A 6 1.74 5.10 18.42
N ARG A 7 1.01 3.98 18.61
CA ARG A 7 1.39 2.67 18.08
C ARG A 7 1.41 2.65 16.55
N ASN A 8 0.45 3.30 15.89
CA ASN A 8 0.44 3.43 14.43
C ASN A 8 1.65 4.23 13.91
N SER A 9 2.02 5.33 14.60
CA SER A 9 3.19 6.13 14.22
C SER A 9 4.51 5.35 14.33
N HIS A 10 4.67 4.53 15.36
CA HIS A 10 5.88 3.69 15.53
C HIS A 10 5.98 2.61 14.44
N LYS A 11 4.87 1.96 14.11
CA LYS A 11 4.82 0.92 13.08
C LYS A 11 5.08 1.46 11.68
N ILE A 12 4.51 2.62 11.34
CA ILE A 12 4.82 3.33 10.08
C ILE A 12 6.31 3.68 10.01
N THR A 13 6.89 4.14 11.12
CA THR A 13 8.33 4.46 11.19
C THR A 13 9.19 3.20 11.00
N ALA A 14 8.76 2.06 11.52
CA ALA A 14 9.45 0.78 11.33
C ALA A 14 9.35 0.30 9.88
N VAL A 15 8.17 0.37 9.25
CA VAL A 15 7.99 0.05 7.81
C VAL A 15 8.86 0.97 6.94
N ALA A 16 8.93 2.26 7.27
CA ALA A 16 9.80 3.21 6.58
C ALA A 16 11.28 2.85 6.70
N LYS A 17 11.74 2.47 7.90
CA LYS A 17 13.12 2.02 8.15
C LYS A 17 13.42 0.72 7.40
N ALA A 18 12.49 -0.22 7.37
CA ALA A 18 12.63 -1.47 6.63
C ALA A 18 12.70 -1.24 5.12
N LEU A 19 11.81 -0.42 4.57
CA LEU A 19 11.83 -0.01 3.16
C LEU A 19 13.15 0.67 2.78
N ARG A 20 13.67 1.49 3.68
CA ARG A 20 14.98 2.14 3.52
C ARG A 20 16.12 1.14 3.53
N GLY A 21 16.21 0.25 4.51
CA GLY A 21 17.27 -0.76 4.58
C GLY A 21 17.25 -1.69 3.36
N ALA A 22 16.06 -2.06 2.88
CA ALA A 22 15.90 -2.84 1.65
C ALA A 22 16.33 -2.07 0.39
N ALA A 23 16.16 -0.75 0.36
CA ALA A 23 16.66 0.10 -0.72
C ALA A 23 18.18 0.33 -0.63
N GLU A 24 18.73 0.50 0.57
CA GLU A 24 20.15 0.79 0.86
C GLU A 24 21.10 -0.41 0.65
N GLY A 25 20.58 -1.64 0.61
CA GLY A 25 21.31 -2.82 0.11
C GLY A 25 21.84 -2.66 -1.32
N LYS A 26 21.41 -1.61 -2.04
CA LYS A 26 22.12 -0.98 -3.16
C LYS A 26 22.51 0.45 -2.76
N ALA A 27 23.81 0.72 -2.73
CA ALA A 27 24.47 1.94 -2.27
C ALA A 27 23.73 3.30 -2.43
N LEU A 28 23.78 4.07 -1.33
CA LEU A 28 23.76 5.54 -1.21
C LEU A 28 22.40 6.27 -1.37
N ALA A 29 21.78 6.70 -0.25
CA ALA A 29 20.97 7.93 -0.13
C ALA A 29 20.56 8.28 1.33
N GLN A 30 21.50 8.80 2.15
CA GLN A 30 21.15 9.35 3.47
C GLN A 30 20.39 10.71 3.42
N ALA A 31 20.32 11.36 2.25
CA ALA A 31 19.67 12.66 2.07
C ALA A 31 18.13 12.55 1.93
N ASP A 32 17.64 11.62 1.11
CA ASP A 32 16.19 11.43 0.84
C ASP A 32 15.42 10.96 2.08
N ALA A 33 16.15 10.36 3.02
CA ALA A 33 15.70 9.83 4.28
C ALA A 33 15.15 10.88 5.26
N ALA A 34 15.81 12.04 5.34
CA ALA A 34 15.40 13.16 6.19
C ALA A 34 14.24 13.92 5.54
N GLU A 35 14.28 14.05 4.22
CA GLU A 35 13.21 14.65 3.42
C GLU A 35 11.91 13.84 3.53
N TRP A 36 11.99 12.51 3.45
CA TRP A 36 10.83 11.63 3.59
C TRP A 36 10.20 11.72 4.99
N LYS A 37 11.01 11.77 6.05
CA LYS A 37 10.52 11.97 7.42
C LYS A 37 9.86 13.35 7.59
N GLY A 38 10.47 14.40 7.03
CA GLY A 38 9.93 15.77 7.07
C GLY A 38 8.60 15.90 6.31
N ARG A 39 8.54 15.41 5.07
CA ARG A 39 7.32 15.43 4.24
C ARG A 39 6.22 14.53 4.83
N TYR A 40 6.58 13.40 5.44
CA TYR A 40 5.62 12.56 6.15
C TYR A 40 4.97 13.26 7.35
N GLU A 41 5.75 13.91 8.21
CA GLU A 41 5.20 14.66 9.35
C GLU A 41 4.35 15.87 8.89
N LEU A 42 4.69 16.48 7.74
CA LEU A 42 3.88 17.51 7.08
C LEU A 42 2.53 16.97 6.57
N GLU A 43 2.54 15.83 5.88
CA GLU A 43 1.33 15.18 5.36
C GLU A 43 0.42 14.69 6.49
N LYS A 44 1.02 14.12 7.54
CA LYS A 44 0.33 13.77 8.79
C LYS A 44 -0.30 15.01 9.43
N SER A 45 0.40 16.13 9.45
CA SER A 45 -0.11 17.40 9.98
C SER A 45 -1.24 18.00 9.12
N ARG A 46 -1.18 17.84 7.80
CA ARG A 46 -2.27 18.25 6.88
C ARG A 46 -3.53 17.41 7.11
N ASN A 47 -3.40 16.10 7.20
CA ASN A 47 -4.52 15.20 7.49
C ASN A 47 -5.09 15.42 8.90
N LEU A 48 -4.25 15.71 9.90
CA LEU A 48 -4.70 16.07 11.25
C LEU A 48 -5.46 17.41 11.28
N LYS A 49 -5.04 18.39 10.46
CA LYS A 49 -5.72 19.68 10.31
C LYS A 49 -7.07 19.56 9.59
N LEU A 50 -7.18 18.67 8.59
CA LEU A 50 -8.45 18.35 7.94
C LEU A 50 -9.43 17.70 8.94
N GLN A 51 -8.96 16.75 9.77
CA GLN A 51 -9.77 16.19 10.86
C GLN A 51 -10.21 17.23 11.90
N HIS A 52 -9.36 18.20 12.24
CA HIS A 52 -9.73 19.24 13.22
C HIS A 52 -10.73 20.27 12.66
N LYS A 53 -10.65 20.58 11.35
CA LYS A 53 -11.58 21.48 10.67
C LYS A 53 -12.99 20.87 10.54
N GLU A 54 -13.09 19.54 10.40
CA GLU A 54 -14.37 18.82 10.39
C GLU A 54 -14.96 18.60 11.80
N CYS A 55 -14.12 18.57 12.84
CA CYS A 55 -14.57 18.47 14.23
C CYS A 55 -15.22 19.77 14.76
N GLN A 56 -14.86 20.92 14.19
CA GLN A 56 -15.52 22.21 14.50
C GLN A 56 -16.86 22.39 13.77
N ASN A 57 -17.17 21.58 12.75
CA ASN A 57 -18.38 21.71 11.93
C ASN A 57 -19.51 20.74 12.31
N ARG A 58 -19.38 19.99 13.40
CA ARG A 58 -20.45 19.16 13.97
C ARG A 58 -20.63 19.46 15.46
N GLN A 59 -21.50 20.42 15.76
CA GLN A 59 -22.15 20.51 17.07
C GLN A 59 -23.60 20.00 16.96
N MET A 60 -24.02 19.29 18.02
CA MET A 60 -25.37 18.82 18.37
C MET A 60 -25.93 17.59 17.65
N GLU A 61 -25.84 16.41 18.29
CA GLU A 61 -26.95 15.82 19.07
C GLU A 61 -26.43 14.64 19.94
N TYR A 62 -26.92 14.56 21.18
CA TYR A 62 -26.50 13.62 22.23
C TYR A 62 -27.50 12.47 22.43
N LEU A 63 -27.01 11.35 23.00
CA LEU A 63 -27.64 10.30 23.86
C LEU A 63 -27.51 8.84 23.33
N PRO A 64 -27.59 7.79 24.19
CA PRO A 64 -26.69 7.48 25.28
C PRO A 64 -26.04 6.07 25.17
N ARG A 65 -25.08 5.84 26.07
CA ARG A 65 -24.23 4.66 26.25
C ARG A 65 -25.04 3.40 26.64
N ASN A 66 -24.73 2.25 26.03
CA ASN A 66 -24.93 0.95 26.69
C ASN A 66 -23.80 -0.06 26.36
N SER A 67 -23.46 -0.84 27.39
CA SER A 67 -22.26 -1.68 27.55
C SER A 67 -22.15 -2.89 26.64
N SER A 68 -20.92 -3.24 26.26
CA SER A 68 -20.32 -4.54 26.62
C SER A 68 -18.80 -4.48 26.41
N MET A 69 -18.02 -4.61 27.49
CA MET A 69 -16.57 -4.80 27.38
C MET A 69 -16.30 -6.27 27.08
N THR A 70 -16.16 -6.60 25.81
CA THR A 70 -15.45 -7.82 25.41
C THR A 70 -13.96 -7.51 25.43
N ILE A 71 -13.25 -8.10 26.40
CA ILE A 71 -11.79 -8.20 26.36
C ILE A 71 -11.48 -9.19 25.24
N SER A 72 -11.42 -8.71 24.00
CA SER A 72 -10.75 -9.45 22.94
C SER A 72 -9.26 -9.38 23.20
N SER A 73 -8.63 -10.53 23.38
CA SER A 73 -7.18 -10.68 23.25
C SER A 73 -6.73 -9.95 21.97
N PRO A 74 -5.58 -9.25 21.97
CA PRO A 74 -5.13 -8.51 20.79
C PRO A 74 -4.71 -9.53 19.74
N THR A 75 -5.65 -9.99 18.92
CA THR A 75 -5.37 -10.69 17.69
C THR A 75 -4.42 -9.80 16.90
N GLN A 76 -3.25 -10.35 16.58
CA GLN A 76 -2.18 -9.67 15.87
C GLN A 76 -2.69 -9.22 14.49
N ALA A 77 -3.31 -8.04 14.44
CA ALA A 77 -3.75 -7.44 13.19
C ALA A 77 -2.55 -7.39 12.23
N HIS A 78 -2.68 -8.06 11.09
CA HIS A 78 -1.72 -8.01 10.01
C HIS A 78 -1.42 -6.53 9.69
N GLN A 79 -0.15 -6.14 9.69
CA GLN A 79 0.22 -4.72 9.67
C GLN A 79 0.45 -4.22 8.25
N VAL A 80 1.00 -5.08 7.39
CA VAL A 80 1.42 -4.72 6.04
C VAL A 80 0.97 -5.76 5.02
N PHE A 81 0.22 -5.35 4.01
CA PHE A 81 -0.08 -6.14 2.81
C PHE A 81 0.92 -5.84 1.70
N LEU A 82 1.53 -6.86 1.10
CA LEU A 82 2.43 -6.72 -0.05
C LEU A 82 1.72 -7.12 -1.34
N ASN A 83 1.44 -6.13 -2.17
CA ASN A 83 0.85 -6.30 -3.50
C ASN A 83 1.91 -6.07 -4.57
N TYR A 84 2.32 -7.12 -5.26
CA TYR A 84 3.40 -7.08 -6.25
C TYR A 84 3.29 -8.22 -7.24
N ARG A 85 3.92 -8.08 -8.41
CA ARG A 85 4.04 -9.17 -9.39
C ARG A 85 5.45 -9.23 -9.97
N GLY A 86 5.93 -10.45 -10.14
CA GLY A 86 7.17 -10.75 -10.86
C GLY A 86 8.15 -11.53 -10.00
N GLU A 87 8.62 -12.65 -10.53
CA GLU A 87 9.61 -13.52 -9.89
C GLU A 87 10.93 -12.79 -9.60
N GLN A 88 11.35 -11.88 -10.49
CA GLN A 88 12.54 -11.06 -10.32
C GLN A 88 12.50 -10.16 -9.08
N LEU A 89 11.31 -9.84 -8.56
CA LEU A 89 11.16 -9.10 -7.30
C LEU A 89 11.39 -10.00 -6.08
N ARG A 90 10.96 -11.27 -6.15
CA ARG A 90 11.01 -12.24 -5.04
C ARG A 90 12.43 -12.50 -4.56
N HIS A 91 13.39 -12.63 -5.47
CA HIS A 91 14.78 -12.96 -5.15
C HIS A 91 15.69 -11.74 -4.90
N ASN A 92 15.15 -10.52 -4.94
CA ASN A 92 15.94 -9.29 -4.78
C ASN A 92 15.31 -8.36 -3.74
N PHE A 93 14.51 -7.39 -4.19
CA PHE A 93 13.97 -6.36 -3.31
C PHE A 93 13.00 -6.93 -2.26
N ILE A 94 12.16 -7.89 -2.64
CA ILE A 94 11.14 -8.45 -1.73
C ILE A 94 11.79 -9.32 -0.66
N SER A 95 12.83 -10.10 -0.97
CA SER A 95 13.55 -10.87 0.05
C SER A 95 14.16 -9.94 1.09
N HIS A 96 14.90 -8.90 0.67
CA HIS A 96 15.45 -7.92 1.61
C HIS A 96 14.39 -7.19 2.43
N LEU A 97 13.23 -6.89 1.83
CA LEU A 97 12.11 -6.25 2.52
C LEU A 97 11.48 -7.19 3.56
N ILE A 98 11.31 -8.46 3.21
CA ILE A 98 10.82 -9.50 4.11
C ILE A 98 11.80 -9.67 5.28
N ASP A 99 13.10 -9.83 5.02
CA ASP A 99 14.10 -9.97 6.07
C ASP A 99 14.09 -8.73 7.00
N ALA A 100 13.88 -7.54 6.45
CA ALA A 100 13.79 -6.31 7.24
C ALA A 100 12.51 -6.26 8.09
N PHE A 101 11.38 -6.75 7.57
CA PHE A 101 10.15 -6.86 8.35
C PHE A 101 10.30 -7.86 9.50
N GLU A 102 10.93 -9.01 9.25
CA GLU A 102 11.21 -10.01 10.27
C GLU A 102 12.14 -9.45 11.36
N ARG A 103 13.24 -8.79 10.98
CA ARG A 103 14.16 -8.14 11.94
C ARG A 103 13.50 -7.04 12.79
N HIS A 104 12.37 -6.50 12.35
CA HIS A 104 11.67 -5.42 13.04
C HIS A 104 10.32 -5.87 13.65
N ASP A 105 10.07 -7.19 13.72
CA ASP A 105 8.82 -7.78 14.24
C ASP A 105 7.56 -7.18 13.60
N ILE A 106 7.63 -6.90 12.29
CA ILE A 106 6.50 -6.37 11.52
C ILE A 106 5.73 -7.53 10.93
N ASN A 107 4.47 -7.72 11.35
CA ASN A 107 3.60 -8.73 10.76
C ASN A 107 3.15 -8.31 9.36
N PHE A 108 3.49 -9.10 8.34
CA PHE A 108 3.12 -8.84 6.96
C PHE A 108 2.40 -10.04 6.32
N VAL A 109 1.68 -9.75 5.24
CA VAL A 109 1.04 -10.74 4.37
C VAL A 109 1.52 -10.51 2.95
N VAL A 110 2.04 -11.57 2.33
CA VAL A 110 2.51 -11.57 0.95
C VAL A 110 1.41 -12.09 0.04
N ASP A 111 1.16 -11.40 -1.07
CA ASP A 111 0.40 -11.98 -2.19
C ASP A 111 1.19 -13.17 -2.81
N LYS A 112 0.96 -14.37 -2.26
CA LYS A 112 1.53 -15.62 -2.77
C LYS A 112 0.61 -16.19 -3.85
N TYR A 113 0.86 -15.78 -5.08
CA TYR A 113 0.21 -16.29 -6.30
C TYR A 113 0.10 -17.82 -6.44
N GLU A 114 0.95 -18.58 -5.76
CA GLU A 114 1.01 -20.06 -5.89
C GLU A 114 -0.06 -20.80 -5.10
N GLN A 115 -0.83 -20.16 -4.20
CA GLN A 115 -1.89 -20.84 -3.45
C GLN A 115 -3.28 -20.73 -4.10
N ARG A 116 -3.35 -20.75 -5.43
CA ARG A 116 -4.61 -20.85 -6.19
C ARG A 116 -5.18 -22.27 -6.06
N GLY A 117 -5.72 -22.54 -4.88
CA GLY A 117 -6.45 -23.75 -4.57
C GLY A 117 -7.79 -23.50 -3.90
N ASN A 118 -7.96 -22.45 -3.06
CA ASN A 118 -9.21 -22.39 -2.29
C ASN A 118 -9.82 -21.04 -1.88
N ASP A 119 -9.20 -19.86 -1.94
CA ASP A 119 -9.90 -18.68 -1.39
C ASP A 119 -9.51 -17.32 -1.99
N LEU A 120 -10.24 -16.93 -3.03
CA LEU A 120 -10.35 -15.53 -3.48
C LEU A 120 -10.89 -14.60 -2.38
N LYS A 121 -11.82 -15.11 -1.55
CA LYS A 121 -12.44 -14.36 -0.47
C LYS A 121 -11.44 -14.02 0.65
N ASN A 122 -10.53 -14.93 0.96
CA ASN A 122 -9.56 -14.78 2.04
C ASN A 122 -8.49 -13.71 1.72
N LEU A 123 -8.18 -13.47 0.45
CA LEU A 123 -7.19 -12.46 0.06
C LEU A 123 -7.67 -11.02 0.25
N PHE A 124 -8.92 -10.71 -0.15
CA PHE A 124 -9.50 -9.39 0.10
C PHE A 124 -9.70 -9.12 1.59
N VAL A 125 -10.02 -10.16 2.38
CA VAL A 125 -10.09 -10.08 3.84
C VAL A 125 -8.73 -9.67 4.41
N ARG A 126 -7.63 -10.25 3.93
CA ARG A 126 -6.27 -9.86 4.38
C ARG A 126 -5.94 -8.40 4.08
N ILE A 127 -6.43 -7.85 2.96
CA ILE A 127 -6.27 -6.41 2.65
C ILE A 127 -7.09 -5.57 3.63
N GLU A 128 -8.32 -5.99 3.95
CA GLU A 128 -9.19 -5.29 4.90
C GLU A 128 -8.67 -5.33 6.34
N GLU A 129 -8.03 -6.42 6.73
CA GLU A 129 -7.39 -6.58 8.04
C GLU A 129 -6.07 -5.80 8.15
N SER A 130 -5.50 -5.40 7.02
CA SER A 130 -4.23 -4.67 6.96
C SER A 130 -4.39 -3.18 7.23
N ARG A 131 -3.45 -2.59 7.96
CA ARG A 131 -3.39 -1.13 8.20
C ARG A 131 -2.59 -0.38 7.14
N ILE A 132 -1.60 -1.04 6.57
CA ILE A 132 -0.72 -0.51 5.52
C ILE A 132 -0.72 -1.50 4.36
N ALA A 133 -0.70 -1.00 3.13
CA ALA A 133 -0.38 -1.82 1.96
C ALA A 133 0.73 -1.18 1.14
N LEU A 134 1.62 -2.02 0.62
CA LEU A 134 2.68 -1.63 -0.31
C LEU A 134 2.27 -2.08 -1.71
N ALA A 135 1.99 -1.11 -2.59
CA ALA A 135 1.71 -1.35 -4.00
C ALA A 135 3.02 -1.26 -4.78
N ILE A 136 3.62 -2.41 -5.10
CA ILE A 136 4.96 -2.49 -5.69
C ILE A 136 4.83 -2.65 -7.20
N PHE A 137 4.79 -1.52 -7.89
CA PHE A 137 4.68 -1.44 -9.33
C PHE A 137 5.98 -1.88 -10.01
N SER A 138 5.85 -2.86 -10.88
CA SER A 138 6.89 -3.34 -11.80
C SER A 138 6.29 -3.43 -13.20
N THR A 139 7.11 -3.66 -14.23
CA THR A 139 6.61 -3.88 -15.60
C THR A 139 5.60 -5.02 -15.67
N ARG A 140 5.80 -6.09 -14.88
CA ARG A 140 4.95 -7.29 -14.86
C ARG A 140 3.69 -7.13 -14.00
N TYR A 141 3.61 -6.10 -13.18
CA TYR A 141 2.42 -5.79 -12.37
C TYR A 141 1.17 -5.71 -13.25
N ALA A 142 1.28 -5.03 -14.39
CA ALA A 142 0.18 -4.86 -15.34
C ALA A 142 -0.16 -6.09 -16.19
N GLU A 143 0.56 -7.20 -16.05
CA GLU A 143 0.21 -8.48 -16.68
C GLU A 143 -0.84 -9.26 -15.85
N SER A 144 -0.98 -8.94 -14.56
CA SER A 144 -1.78 -9.69 -13.60
C SER A 144 -3.11 -8.99 -13.33
N ARG A 145 -4.20 -9.61 -13.80
CA ARG A 145 -5.58 -9.19 -13.43
C ARG A 145 -5.75 -9.11 -11.92
N TRP A 146 -5.18 -10.08 -11.20
CA TRP A 146 -5.27 -10.14 -9.74
C TRP A 146 -4.64 -8.93 -9.06
N CYS A 147 -3.40 -8.55 -9.43
CA CYS A 147 -2.76 -7.34 -8.91
C CYS A 147 -3.64 -6.12 -9.11
N MET A 148 -4.28 -6.02 -10.28
CA MET A 148 -5.14 -4.89 -10.62
C MET A 148 -6.44 -4.88 -9.80
N ASP A 149 -7.06 -6.03 -9.60
CA ASP A 149 -8.27 -6.15 -8.78
C ASP A 149 -7.98 -5.86 -7.29
N GLU A 150 -6.80 -6.29 -6.79
CA GLU A 150 -6.30 -5.91 -5.47
C GLU A 150 -6.07 -4.40 -5.35
N LEU A 151 -5.48 -3.77 -6.38
CA LEU A 151 -5.27 -2.33 -6.42
C LEU A 151 -6.59 -1.56 -6.33
N VAL A 152 -7.63 -2.02 -7.03
CA VAL A 152 -8.98 -1.46 -6.94
C VAL A 152 -9.53 -1.59 -5.53
N LYS A 153 -9.35 -2.74 -4.87
CA LYS A 153 -9.78 -2.92 -3.48
C LYS A 153 -9.03 -1.99 -2.54
N MET A 154 -7.71 -1.87 -2.69
CA MET A 154 -6.90 -0.96 -1.89
C MET A 154 -7.35 0.49 -2.07
N LYS A 155 -7.63 0.93 -3.31
CA LYS A 155 -8.18 2.27 -3.59
C LYS A 155 -9.51 2.49 -2.86
N LYS A 156 -10.44 1.53 -2.90
CA LYS A 156 -11.70 1.62 -2.16
C LYS A 156 -11.49 1.76 -0.64
N LEU A 157 -10.51 1.07 -0.06
CA LEU A 157 -10.20 1.17 1.37
C LEU A 157 -9.47 2.47 1.73
N VAL A 158 -8.67 3.00 0.82
CA VAL A 158 -8.07 4.34 0.94
C VAL A 158 -9.16 5.41 0.97
N ASP A 159 -10.14 5.34 0.06
CA ASP A 159 -11.26 6.30 0.01
C ASP A 159 -12.11 6.27 1.29
N GLN A 160 -12.12 5.13 1.98
CA GLN A 160 -12.79 4.95 3.28
C GLN A 160 -11.89 5.26 4.49
N GLU A 161 -10.66 5.74 4.26
CA GLU A 161 -9.64 6.00 5.29
C GLU A 161 -9.26 4.78 6.15
N LYS A 162 -9.55 3.56 5.66
CA LYS A 162 -9.28 2.31 6.39
C LYS A 162 -7.89 1.74 6.13
N LEU A 163 -7.30 2.08 4.98
CA LEU A 163 -6.02 1.54 4.55
C LEU A 163 -5.09 2.67 4.10
N ARG A 164 -3.84 2.62 4.56
CA ARG A 164 -2.79 3.48 4.00
C ARG A 164 -2.00 2.74 2.94
N VAL A 165 -1.94 3.28 1.73
CA VAL A 165 -1.15 2.70 0.63
C VAL A 165 0.12 3.51 0.40
N ILE A 166 1.25 2.81 0.25
CA ILE A 166 2.54 3.39 -0.15
C ILE A 166 2.94 2.76 -1.50
N PRO A 167 2.93 3.53 -2.60
CA PRO A 167 3.37 3.04 -3.89
C PRO A 167 4.91 2.92 -3.93
N ILE A 168 5.41 1.85 -4.52
CA ILE A 168 6.83 1.59 -4.75
C ILE A 168 7.02 1.32 -6.24
N PHE A 169 7.80 2.16 -6.91
CA PHE A 169 8.07 2.09 -8.34
C PHE A 169 9.38 1.37 -8.59
N TYR A 170 9.32 0.06 -8.80
CA TYR A 170 10.48 -0.78 -9.06
C TYR A 170 10.79 -0.85 -10.55
N LYS A 171 11.89 -0.22 -10.97
CA LYS A 171 12.34 -0.15 -12.38
C LYS A 171 11.25 0.31 -13.37
N VAL A 172 10.29 1.11 -12.89
CA VAL A 172 9.25 1.78 -13.68
C VAL A 172 9.18 3.24 -13.28
N LYS A 173 8.69 4.11 -14.16
CA LYS A 173 8.45 5.52 -13.83
C LYS A 173 7.04 5.67 -13.27
N ALA A 174 6.87 6.48 -12.23
CA ALA A 174 5.56 6.78 -11.66
C ALA A 174 4.59 7.36 -12.71
N GLN A 175 5.08 8.25 -13.58
CA GLN A 175 4.29 8.82 -14.69
C GLN A 175 3.77 7.73 -15.65
N ASP A 176 4.58 6.71 -15.95
CA ASP A 176 4.22 5.64 -16.88
C ASP A 176 3.16 4.72 -16.24
N VAL A 177 3.23 4.51 -14.93
CA VAL A 177 2.20 3.78 -14.17
C VAL A 177 0.90 4.58 -14.11
N ARG A 178 0.98 5.88 -13.79
CA ARG A 178 -0.17 6.80 -13.69
C ARG A 178 -0.89 6.97 -15.02
N GLY A 179 -0.14 7.15 -16.11
CA GLY A 179 -0.68 7.34 -17.46
C GLY A 179 -0.92 6.05 -18.24
N GLN A 180 -0.52 4.90 -17.69
CA GLN A 180 -0.49 3.62 -18.40
C GLN A 180 0.28 3.72 -19.73
N GLU A 181 1.48 4.28 -19.67
CA GLU A 181 2.39 4.52 -20.79
C GLU A 181 3.65 3.65 -20.70
N GLY A 182 4.53 3.77 -21.70
CA GLY A 182 5.80 3.02 -21.74
C GLY A 182 5.59 1.51 -21.69
N GLU A 183 6.55 0.80 -21.10
CA GLU A 183 6.50 -0.66 -21.02
C GLU A 183 5.39 -1.17 -20.07
N PHE A 184 5.14 -0.43 -18.98
CA PHE A 184 4.04 -0.73 -18.08
C PHE A 184 2.69 -0.66 -18.82
N GLY A 185 2.50 0.41 -19.59
CA GLY A 185 1.32 0.65 -20.43
C GLY A 185 1.09 -0.45 -21.46
N LYS A 186 2.14 -0.92 -22.15
CA LYS A 186 2.01 -2.04 -23.10
C LYS A 186 1.43 -3.28 -22.43
N ASN A 187 1.92 -3.63 -21.23
CA ASN A 187 1.42 -4.76 -20.47
C ASN A 187 -0.01 -4.54 -19.98
N PHE A 188 -0.33 -3.33 -19.52
CA PHE A 188 -1.69 -2.93 -19.13
C PHE A 188 -2.68 -3.10 -20.28
N TRP A 189 -2.38 -2.55 -21.46
CA TRP A 189 -3.29 -2.64 -22.60
C TRP A 189 -3.40 -4.06 -23.16
N LYS A 190 -2.34 -4.87 -23.04
CA LYS A 190 -2.41 -6.31 -23.35
C LYS A 190 -3.38 -7.05 -22.43
N LEU A 191 -3.42 -6.70 -21.13
CA LEU A 191 -4.40 -7.23 -20.19
C LEU A 191 -5.82 -6.71 -20.48
N ALA A 192 -5.96 -5.41 -20.77
CA ALA A 192 -7.24 -4.75 -21.04
C ALA A 192 -7.93 -5.31 -22.30
N ARG A 193 -7.18 -5.74 -23.33
CA ARG A 193 -7.74 -6.32 -24.56
C ARG A 193 -8.17 -7.78 -24.44
N LYS A 194 -7.93 -8.45 -23.30
CA LYS A 194 -8.37 -9.84 -23.12
C LYS A 194 -9.90 -9.90 -23.05
N PRO A 195 -10.56 -10.93 -23.63
CA PRO A 195 -12.01 -11.08 -23.56
C PRO A 195 -12.58 -11.13 -22.14
N SER A 196 -11.78 -11.55 -21.17
CA SER A 196 -12.14 -11.59 -19.75
C SER A 196 -12.19 -10.22 -19.08
N SER A 197 -11.73 -9.15 -19.73
CA SER A 197 -11.63 -7.80 -19.17
C SER A 197 -12.82 -6.95 -19.65
N SER A 198 -13.69 -6.54 -18.72
CA SER A 198 -14.83 -5.69 -19.03
C SER A 198 -14.43 -4.20 -19.11
N GLY A 199 -15.28 -3.37 -19.71
CA GLY A 199 -15.08 -1.91 -19.71
C GLY A 199 -15.01 -1.31 -18.30
N ASP A 200 -15.81 -1.84 -17.38
CA ASP A 200 -15.79 -1.43 -15.97
C ASP A 200 -14.50 -1.84 -15.26
N ASP A 201 -13.97 -3.04 -15.55
CA ASP A 201 -12.67 -3.46 -15.02
C ASP A 201 -11.58 -2.47 -15.43
N ILE A 202 -11.51 -2.15 -16.73
CA ILE A 202 -10.49 -1.25 -17.29
C ILE A 202 -10.61 0.14 -16.65
N LYS A 203 -11.84 0.67 -16.53
CA LYS A 203 -12.10 1.96 -15.89
C LYS A 203 -11.62 1.97 -14.44
N ASN A 204 -12.02 0.96 -13.65
CA ASN A 204 -11.63 0.85 -12.25
C ASN A 204 -10.11 0.71 -12.08
N TRP A 205 -9.45 -0.07 -12.93
CA TRP A 205 -7.99 -0.22 -12.89
C TRP A 205 -7.27 1.09 -13.20
N LYS A 206 -7.72 1.86 -14.20
CA LYS A 206 -7.15 3.17 -14.51
C LYS A 206 -7.28 4.14 -13.34
N GLU A 207 -8.48 4.27 -12.77
CA GLU A 207 -8.72 5.13 -11.61
C GLU A 207 -7.85 4.73 -10.40
N ALA A 208 -7.69 3.43 -10.16
CA ALA A 208 -6.87 2.93 -9.07
C ALA A 208 -5.37 3.20 -9.32
N LEU A 209 -4.87 2.99 -10.54
CA LEU A 209 -3.49 3.28 -10.92
C LEU A 209 -3.18 4.78 -10.80
N GLU A 210 -4.07 5.65 -11.27
CA GLU A 210 -3.90 7.09 -11.14
C GLU A 210 -3.89 7.52 -9.67
N CYS A 211 -4.93 7.16 -8.91
CA CYS A 211 -5.08 7.56 -7.51
C CYS A 211 -3.93 7.07 -6.62
N ILE A 212 -3.52 5.81 -6.78
CA ILE A 212 -2.48 5.22 -5.93
C ILE A 212 -1.08 5.70 -6.34
N SER A 213 -0.82 5.88 -7.63
CA SER A 213 0.51 6.35 -8.10
C SER A 213 0.77 7.82 -7.77
N ASP A 214 -0.28 8.61 -7.57
CA ASP A 214 -0.18 10.01 -7.13
C ASP A 214 0.16 10.17 -5.64
N LYS A 215 0.08 9.07 -4.87
CA LYS A 215 0.49 9.09 -3.47
C LYS A 215 2.01 9.12 -3.33
N MET A 216 2.46 9.69 -2.22
CA MET A 216 3.88 9.71 -1.87
C MET A 216 4.44 8.28 -1.78
N GLY A 217 5.43 7.99 -2.62
CA GLY A 217 6.01 6.66 -2.78
C GLY A 217 7.53 6.64 -2.83
N LEU A 218 8.09 5.45 -3.08
CA LEU A 218 9.52 5.23 -3.27
C LEU A 218 9.81 4.86 -4.72
N SER A 219 10.86 5.41 -5.32
CA SER A 219 11.31 5.03 -6.66
C SER A 219 12.63 4.26 -6.57
N LEU A 220 12.61 3.02 -7.03
CA LEU A 220 13.77 2.12 -7.06
C LEU A 220 14.21 1.92 -8.51
N ARG A 221 14.78 2.97 -9.10
CA ARG A 221 15.39 2.94 -10.43
C ARG A 221 16.88 2.63 -10.30
N ASP A 222 17.43 1.90 -11.26
CA ASP A 222 18.89 1.81 -11.37
C ASP A 222 19.42 3.21 -11.73
N LYS A 223 20.43 3.71 -11.00
CA LYS A 223 21.13 4.96 -11.35
C LYS A 223 21.82 4.70 -12.69
N ARG A 224 21.45 5.49 -13.71
CA ARG A 224 22.17 5.54 -14.98
C ARG A 224 23.53 6.19 -14.75
#